data_AF-A0A5B0BB52-F1
#
_entry.id   AF-A0A5B0BB52-F1
#
_cell.length_a   1.000
_cell.length_b   1.000
_cell.length_c   1.000
_cell.angle_alpha   90.00
_cell.angle_beta   90.00
_cell.angle_gamma   90.00
#
_symmetry.space_group_name_H-M   'P 1'
#
loop_
_entity.id
_entity.type
_entity.pdbx_description
1 polymer ?
#
loop_
_entity_poly.entity_id
_entity_poly.type
_entity_poly.pdbx_seq_one_letter_code
_entity_poly.pdbx_strand_id
1 'polypeptide(L)'
;MTPTLPRQPNRACADTRRTAYAEAVAAVATDAGTSGTAAPGAVTSRTAASGAVTLGEHVGGQLRRLCGAAGFTAGGRAPGDALTDLLDLLGPVARRPLAAGPPSPSFVCDDHSPVEFSLSFPAAGSPAVRVLVEPGCGATSLADNGRLGMQALKALAARHGFSTEPVRRVEDLFLPPAIQGSFALWCAMDLRRDGPPGIKVYVNPQAHGPDRSADVVREALTRSGFGRAWPALREGALSRGHGKDVILFVALDLGRWQAPRLKVYVAHHGATAAQVRAVSRLMPGGRAEDVDEFCRAVGGDPGHFTRRPLVSCLSYTAHDLERPSGHTLHVPVRDYVPDDAVALGRATSVLQRHRTEPDTDTKADTEADADAGVGAVGRALIAMTPRRASDGVGLITYVSLVRSRRQPPRVTVYFSPEAYGVRPPRAAERQLPADADGHRCRTAG
;
A
#
# COMPACT_ATOMS: atom_id res chain seq x y z
N MET A 1 -11.38 -42.26 44.06
CA MET A 1 -11.32 -41.96 42.61
C MET A 1 -11.15 -40.46 42.45
N THR A 2 -9.94 -40.03 42.12
CA THR A 2 -9.50 -38.62 42.10
C THR A 2 -9.61 -38.10 40.67
N PRO A 3 -10.15 -36.89 40.41
CA PRO A 3 -10.27 -36.37 39.06
C PRO A 3 -8.95 -35.73 38.60
N THR A 4 -8.54 -36.11 37.39
CA THR A 4 -7.30 -35.73 36.71
C THR A 4 -7.39 -34.29 36.17
N LEU A 5 -6.44 -33.43 36.56
CA LEU A 5 -6.25 -32.08 36.02
C LEU A 5 -5.68 -32.12 34.59
N PRO A 6 -6.09 -31.22 33.68
CA PRO A 6 -5.49 -31.11 32.35
C PRO A 6 -4.11 -30.42 32.43
N ARG A 7 -3.14 -31.00 31.71
CA ARG A 7 -1.75 -30.53 31.58
C ARG A 7 -1.69 -29.13 30.95
N GLN A 8 -0.93 -28.22 31.58
CA GLN A 8 -0.53 -26.95 31.00
C GLN A 8 0.34 -27.17 29.74
N PRO A 9 0.10 -26.46 28.61
CA PRO A 9 1.00 -26.50 27.47
C PRO A 9 2.28 -25.71 27.73
N ASN A 10 3.40 -26.34 27.34
CA ASN A 10 4.79 -25.93 27.50
C ASN A 10 5.07 -24.44 27.14
N ARG A 11 5.69 -23.71 28.08
CA ARG A 11 6.25 -22.35 27.91
C ARG A 11 7.27 -22.24 26.75
N ALA A 12 7.86 -23.35 26.31
CA ALA A 12 8.85 -23.38 25.23
C ALA A 12 8.30 -23.08 23.81
N CYS A 13 6.97 -23.11 23.60
CA CYS A 13 6.35 -22.86 22.30
C CYS A 13 5.95 -21.38 22.08
N ALA A 14 6.08 -20.54 23.11
CA ALA A 14 5.81 -19.11 23.02
C ALA A 14 7.03 -18.30 22.50
N ASP A 15 8.25 -18.80 22.73
CA ASP A 15 9.48 -18.11 22.33
C ASP A 15 9.77 -18.21 20.81
N THR A 16 9.36 -19.29 20.15
CA THR A 16 9.49 -19.45 18.69
C THR A 16 8.49 -18.59 17.89
N ARG A 17 7.45 -18.04 18.53
CA ARG A 17 6.39 -17.22 17.90
C ARG A 17 6.71 -15.72 17.85
N ARG A 18 7.65 -15.25 18.69
CA ARG A 18 8.21 -13.90 18.57
C ARG A 18 9.23 -13.79 17.44
N THR A 19 9.96 -14.87 17.16
CA THR A 19 11.10 -14.86 16.25
C THR A 19 10.71 -14.67 14.78
N ALA A 20 9.64 -15.30 14.27
CA ALA A 20 9.30 -15.19 12.85
C ALA A 20 8.77 -13.80 12.41
N TYR A 21 8.10 -13.05 13.30
CA TYR A 21 7.67 -11.67 13.02
C TYR A 21 8.78 -10.66 13.32
N ALA A 22 9.61 -10.91 14.34
CA ALA A 22 10.80 -10.11 14.62
C ALA A 22 11.90 -10.32 13.57
N GLU A 23 12.03 -11.48 12.94
CA GLU A 23 13.00 -11.76 11.86
C GLU A 23 12.59 -11.12 10.53
N ALA A 24 11.28 -11.04 10.26
CA ALA A 24 10.76 -10.26 9.13
C ALA A 24 10.98 -8.74 9.31
N VAL A 25 11.07 -8.28 10.56
CA VAL A 25 11.37 -6.87 10.93
C VAL A 25 12.89 -6.64 11.07
N ALA A 26 13.66 -7.62 11.54
CA ALA A 26 15.11 -7.53 11.74
C ALA A 26 15.90 -7.71 10.44
N ALA A 27 15.39 -8.45 9.47
CA ALA A 27 15.98 -8.54 8.13
C ALA A 27 15.97 -7.20 7.36
N VAL A 28 15.22 -6.20 7.84
CA VAL A 28 15.26 -4.82 7.34
C VAL A 28 16.25 -3.95 8.13
N ALA A 29 16.70 -4.40 9.30
CA ALA A 29 17.54 -3.62 10.23
C ALA A 29 19.02 -4.04 10.29
N THR A 30 19.42 -5.21 9.77
CA THR A 30 20.79 -5.75 9.94
C THR A 30 21.69 -5.71 8.69
N ASP A 31 21.52 -4.74 7.80
CA ASP A 31 22.52 -4.45 6.74
C ASP A 31 23.21 -3.09 6.93
N ALA A 32 23.27 -2.64 8.20
CA ALA A 32 24.04 -1.48 8.63
C ALA A 32 25.16 -1.93 9.59
N GLY A 33 26.29 -2.33 9.01
CA GLY A 33 27.61 -2.12 9.62
C GLY A 33 28.32 -3.34 10.22
N THR A 34 29.37 -3.79 9.54
CA THR A 34 30.65 -4.13 10.20
C THR A 34 31.82 -3.87 9.23
N SER A 35 32.53 -2.76 9.42
CA SER A 35 33.99 -2.71 9.19
C SER A 35 34.64 -1.48 9.85
N GLY A 36 35.63 -1.77 10.70
CA GLY A 36 36.90 -1.03 10.77
C GLY A 36 36.91 0.39 11.34
N THR A 37 37.27 0.50 12.61
CA THR A 37 37.80 1.71 13.27
C THR A 37 39.02 2.32 12.56
N ALA A 38 38.94 3.60 12.18
CA ALA A 38 40.08 4.50 11.98
C ALA A 38 39.72 5.95 12.40
N ALA A 39 40.68 6.64 13.02
CA ALA A 39 40.55 7.90 13.76
C ALA A 39 40.32 9.17 12.87
N PRO A 40 39.97 10.35 13.46
CA PRO A 40 39.29 11.43 12.75
C PRO A 40 40.26 12.40 12.03
N GLY A 41 40.06 12.56 10.72
CA GLY A 41 40.68 13.62 9.92
C GLY A 41 39.75 14.83 9.81
N ALA A 42 40.30 16.02 10.07
CA ALA A 42 39.61 17.30 10.15
C ALA A 42 38.76 17.62 8.91
N VAL A 43 37.47 17.90 9.13
CA VAL A 43 36.60 18.51 8.12
C VAL A 43 36.69 20.02 8.24
N THR A 44 37.20 20.65 7.18
CA THR A 44 37.22 22.09 7.03
C THR A 44 35.81 22.64 6.89
N SER A 45 35.43 23.46 7.87
CA SER A 45 34.25 24.31 7.84
C SER A 45 34.26 25.22 6.60
N ARG A 46 33.28 25.06 5.72
CA ARG A 46 32.80 26.14 4.86
C ARG A 46 31.32 26.36 5.09
N THR A 47 31.06 27.52 5.68
CA THR A 47 29.82 28.28 5.72
C THR A 47 28.99 28.19 4.44
N ALA A 48 27.72 27.79 4.57
CA ALA A 48 26.56 28.57 4.18
C ALA A 48 25.30 27.83 4.67
N ALA A 49 24.51 28.48 5.52
CA ALA A 49 23.18 28.02 5.89
C ALA A 49 22.24 28.05 4.67
N SER A 50 22.35 27.04 3.80
CA SER A 50 21.23 26.60 2.99
C SER A 50 20.29 25.87 3.95
N GLY A 51 19.09 26.42 4.18
CA GLY A 51 18.13 25.82 5.10
C GLY A 51 17.93 24.34 4.77
N ALA A 52 18.18 23.46 5.73
CA ALA A 52 18.04 22.03 5.53
C ALA A 52 16.60 21.73 5.11
N VAL A 53 16.42 21.11 3.92
CA VAL A 53 15.11 20.76 3.37
C VAL A 53 14.31 19.97 4.40
N THR A 54 13.10 20.43 4.67
CA THR A 54 12.16 19.79 5.60
C THR A 54 11.35 18.71 4.90
N LEU A 55 10.78 17.78 5.69
CA LEU A 55 9.88 16.76 5.16
C LEU A 55 8.71 17.37 4.37
N GLY A 56 8.09 18.42 4.91
CA GLY A 56 6.96 19.11 4.29
C GLY A 56 7.32 19.78 2.96
N GLU A 57 8.52 20.37 2.86
CA GLU A 57 9.01 20.93 1.59
C GLU A 57 9.24 19.84 0.54
N HIS A 58 9.83 18.70 0.94
CA HIS A 58 10.09 17.56 0.06
C HIS A 58 8.79 16.95 -0.49
N VAL A 59 7.91 16.48 0.40
CA VAL A 59 6.65 15.81 0.01
C VAL A 59 5.64 16.78 -0.58
N GLY A 60 5.64 18.05 -0.16
CA GLY A 60 4.83 19.10 -0.77
C GLY A 60 5.31 19.45 -2.19
N GLY A 61 6.62 19.46 -2.43
CA GLY A 61 7.20 19.59 -3.76
C GLY A 61 6.82 18.42 -4.68
N GLN A 62 6.92 17.19 -4.18
CA GLN A 62 6.51 15.98 -4.90
C GLN A 62 5.02 16.02 -5.25
N LEU A 63 4.15 16.36 -4.29
CA LEU A 63 2.70 16.47 -4.53
C LEU A 63 2.39 17.45 -5.67
N ARG A 64 2.97 18.66 -5.65
CA ARG A 64 2.74 19.66 -6.71
C ARG A 64 3.16 19.15 -8.08
N ARG A 65 4.37 18.56 -8.18
CA ARG A 65 4.87 18.02 -9.45
C ARG A 65 4.04 16.83 -9.93
N LEU A 66 3.59 15.97 -9.02
CA LEU A 66 2.76 14.82 -9.35
C LEU A 66 1.37 15.24 -9.84
N CYS A 67 0.76 16.26 -9.20
CA CYS A 67 -0.46 16.90 -9.70
C CYS A 67 -0.26 17.48 -11.10
N GLY A 68 0.87 18.14 -11.36
CA GLY A 68 1.23 18.62 -12.70
C GLY A 68 1.36 17.48 -13.73
N ALA A 69 2.03 16.38 -13.37
CA ALA A 69 2.17 15.19 -14.22
C ALA A 69 0.82 14.52 -14.54
N ALA A 70 -0.13 14.58 -13.60
CA ALA A 70 -1.51 14.12 -13.78
C ALA A 70 -2.43 15.15 -14.47
N GLY A 71 -1.89 16.30 -14.90
CA GLY A 71 -2.65 17.32 -15.62
C GLY A 71 -3.63 18.11 -14.75
N PHE A 72 -3.39 18.26 -13.45
CA PHE A 72 -4.13 19.23 -12.63
C PHE A 72 -3.66 20.64 -13.05
N THR A 73 -4.57 21.49 -13.53
CA THR A 73 -4.23 22.82 -14.04
C THR A 73 -4.01 23.81 -12.89
N ALA A 74 -3.09 24.76 -13.08
CA ALA A 74 -2.69 25.76 -12.08
C ALA A 74 -3.79 26.78 -11.70
N GLY A 75 -4.99 26.69 -12.29
CA GLY A 75 -6.15 27.55 -11.99
C GLY A 75 -7.28 26.87 -11.21
N GLY A 76 -7.20 25.56 -10.93
CA GLY A 76 -8.17 24.86 -10.10
C GLY A 76 -7.85 24.96 -8.60
N ARG A 77 -8.86 24.98 -7.72
CA ARG A 77 -8.66 25.00 -6.24
C ARG A 77 -7.88 23.78 -5.70
N ALA A 78 -7.89 22.66 -6.43
CA ALA A 78 -7.47 21.35 -5.92
C ALA A 78 -5.99 21.24 -5.43
N PRO A 79 -4.95 21.80 -6.10
CA PRO A 79 -3.56 21.56 -5.69
C PRO A 79 -3.16 22.32 -4.41
N GLY A 80 -3.69 23.53 -4.20
CA GLY A 80 -3.37 24.38 -3.04
C GLY A 80 -4.01 23.86 -1.76
N ASP A 81 -5.29 23.49 -1.83
CA ASP A 81 -6.03 22.90 -0.71
C ASP A 81 -5.41 21.55 -0.30
N ALA A 82 -5.09 20.70 -1.28
CA ALA A 82 -4.45 19.40 -1.04
C ALA A 82 -3.07 19.52 -0.38
N LEU A 83 -2.27 20.53 -0.75
CA LEU A 83 -1.00 20.80 -0.09
C LEU A 83 -1.21 21.24 1.36
N THR A 84 -2.16 22.13 1.60
CA THR A 84 -2.47 22.60 2.95
C THR A 84 -2.92 21.44 3.83
N ASP A 85 -3.82 20.59 3.32
CA ASP A 85 -4.29 19.40 4.01
C ASP A 85 -3.16 18.40 4.28
N LEU A 86 -2.23 18.19 3.33
CA LEU A 86 -1.07 17.32 3.53
C LEU A 86 -0.18 17.83 4.67
N LEU A 87 0.14 19.13 4.68
CA LEU A 87 0.99 19.73 5.71
C LEU A 87 0.30 19.71 7.08
N ASP A 88 -1.02 19.93 7.12
CA ASP A 88 -1.79 19.86 8.36
C ASP A 88 -1.90 18.43 8.90
N LEU A 89 -2.05 17.42 8.03
CA LEU A 89 -2.01 16.01 8.42
C LEU A 89 -0.63 15.65 8.99
N LEU A 90 0.47 16.15 8.41
CA LEU A 90 1.82 15.95 8.96
C LEU A 90 2.07 16.74 10.27
N GLY A 91 1.29 17.79 10.52
CA GLY A 91 1.41 18.62 11.70
C GLY A 91 2.83 19.16 11.92
N PRO A 92 3.36 19.16 13.16
CA PRO A 92 4.72 19.66 13.44
C PRO A 92 5.83 18.93 12.67
N VAL A 93 5.61 17.67 12.29
CA VAL A 93 6.61 16.85 11.57
C VAL A 93 6.87 17.40 10.16
N ALA A 94 5.95 18.15 9.57
CA ALA A 94 6.18 18.83 8.29
C ALA A 94 7.42 19.74 8.32
N ARG A 95 7.74 20.33 9.48
CA ARG A 95 8.92 21.21 9.66
C ARG A 95 10.20 20.48 10.06
N ARG A 96 10.16 19.15 10.18
CA ARG A 96 11.33 18.35 10.55
C ARG A 96 12.35 18.36 9.39
N PRO A 97 13.64 18.73 9.63
CA PRO A 97 14.68 18.59 8.62
C PRO A 97 14.87 17.13 8.21
N LEU A 98 15.02 16.83 6.91
CA LEU A 98 15.23 15.46 6.43
C LEU A 98 16.49 14.81 7.03
N ALA A 99 17.55 15.61 7.23
CA ALA A 99 18.81 15.16 7.84
C ALA A 99 18.65 14.64 9.28
N ALA A 100 17.54 14.94 9.96
CA ALA A 100 17.24 14.39 11.28
C ALA A 100 16.69 12.94 11.22
N GLY A 101 16.52 12.36 10.03
CA GLY A 101 15.93 11.04 9.85
C GLY A 101 14.42 10.99 10.10
N PRO A 102 13.79 9.81 9.93
CA PRO A 102 12.36 9.64 10.08
C PRO A 102 11.89 9.94 11.51
N PRO A 103 10.67 10.49 11.69
CA PRO A 103 10.12 10.83 13.01
C PRO A 103 9.74 9.60 13.84
N SER A 104 9.44 8.49 13.15
CA SER A 104 9.07 7.18 13.70
C SER A 104 9.32 6.12 12.62
N PRO A 105 9.37 4.82 12.98
CA PRO A 105 9.45 3.74 12.00
C PRO A 105 8.09 3.51 11.33
N SER A 106 7.55 4.53 10.64
CA SER A 106 6.25 4.45 9.97
C SER A 106 6.22 3.25 9.02
N PHE A 107 5.09 2.55 9.00
CA PHE A 107 4.87 1.38 8.15
C PHE A 107 4.21 1.75 6.80
N VAL A 108 4.07 3.06 6.51
CA VAL A 108 3.57 3.57 5.22
C VAL A 108 4.55 3.28 4.08
N CYS A 109 5.84 3.52 4.30
CA CYS A 109 6.90 3.30 3.31
C CYS A 109 8.08 2.53 3.91
N ASP A 110 8.84 1.87 3.03
CA ASP A 110 9.98 1.02 3.39
C ASP A 110 11.16 1.81 3.98
N ASP A 111 11.26 3.12 3.70
CA ASP A 111 12.25 4.05 4.27
C ASP A 111 11.71 4.81 5.50
N HIS A 112 10.56 4.40 6.02
CA HIS A 112 9.85 5.04 7.13
C HIS A 112 9.34 6.45 6.85
N SER A 113 9.25 6.85 5.59
CA SER A 113 8.51 8.04 5.21
C SER A 113 7.03 7.92 5.62
N PRO A 114 6.45 8.89 6.33
CA PRO A 114 5.05 8.82 6.78
C PRO A 114 4.06 9.23 5.68
N VAL A 115 4.50 9.22 4.42
CA VAL A 115 3.72 9.63 3.25
C VAL A 115 3.96 8.63 2.12
N GLU A 116 2.91 8.24 1.40
CA GLU A 116 2.99 7.49 0.13
C GLU A 116 2.10 8.17 -0.92
N PHE A 117 2.52 8.19 -2.17
CA PHE A 117 1.73 8.72 -3.28
C PHE A 117 1.20 7.60 -4.17
N SER A 118 0.15 7.86 -4.93
CA SER A 118 -0.25 6.94 -6.00
C SER A 118 -1.01 7.65 -7.12
N LEU A 119 -0.86 7.14 -8.34
CA LEU A 119 -1.65 7.53 -9.50
C LEU A 119 -2.57 6.39 -9.92
N SER A 120 -3.87 6.67 -10.00
CA SER A 120 -4.88 5.74 -10.46
C SER A 120 -5.34 6.09 -11.87
N PHE A 121 -5.16 5.17 -12.81
CA PHE A 121 -5.44 5.28 -14.24
C PHE A 121 -6.73 4.52 -14.57
N PRO A 122 -7.86 5.22 -14.78
CA PRO A 122 -9.04 4.59 -15.36
C PRO A 122 -8.78 4.19 -16.83
N ALA A 123 -9.59 3.26 -17.35
CA ALA A 123 -9.57 2.88 -18.77
C ALA A 123 -9.77 4.10 -19.69
N ALA A 124 -10.69 5.00 -19.32
CA ALA A 124 -10.93 6.26 -20.00
C ALA A 124 -10.79 7.45 -19.04
N GLY A 125 -10.22 8.55 -19.54
CA GLY A 125 -10.05 9.79 -18.79
C GLY A 125 -8.70 9.94 -18.08
N SER A 126 -8.62 10.97 -17.25
CA SER A 126 -7.38 11.39 -16.60
C SER A 126 -7.00 10.56 -15.36
N PRO A 127 -5.69 10.44 -15.05
CA PRO A 127 -5.26 9.82 -13.81
C PRO A 127 -5.66 10.66 -12.59
N ALA A 128 -6.03 9.97 -11.51
CA ALA A 128 -6.30 10.58 -10.21
C ALA A 128 -5.08 10.45 -9.29
N VAL A 129 -4.73 11.55 -8.61
CA VAL A 129 -3.65 11.58 -7.60
C VAL A 129 -4.23 11.21 -6.25
N ARG A 130 -3.51 10.39 -5.49
CA ARG A 130 -3.79 10.15 -4.08
C ARG A 130 -2.51 10.29 -3.26
N VAL A 131 -2.65 10.83 -2.06
CA VAL A 131 -1.61 10.86 -1.03
C VAL A 131 -2.11 10.17 0.23
N LEU A 132 -1.34 9.24 0.78
CA LEU A 132 -1.54 8.57 2.07
C LEU A 132 -0.58 9.19 3.07
N VAL A 133 -1.05 9.49 4.28
CA VAL A 133 -0.28 10.12 5.35
C VAL A 133 -0.51 9.37 6.66
N GLU A 134 0.52 9.20 7.48
CA GLU A 134 0.40 8.81 8.88
C GLU A 134 0.41 10.06 9.78
N PRO A 135 -0.77 10.59 10.20
CA PRO A 135 -0.80 11.91 10.82
C PRO A 135 -0.20 11.93 12.23
N GLY A 136 -0.22 10.78 12.91
CA GLY A 136 0.37 10.59 14.24
C GLY A 136 1.86 10.27 14.23
N CYS A 137 2.56 10.35 13.10
CA CYS A 137 3.93 9.85 12.95
C CYS A 137 4.97 10.49 13.87
N GLY A 138 4.69 11.63 14.50
CA GLY A 138 5.57 12.26 15.50
C GLY A 138 5.35 11.81 16.94
N ALA A 139 4.40 10.89 17.19
CA ALA A 139 4.08 10.42 18.52
C ALA A 139 5.11 9.42 19.07
N THR A 140 5.23 9.36 20.40
CA THR A 140 6.11 8.42 21.11
C THR A 140 5.48 7.05 21.36
N SER A 141 4.16 6.93 21.19
CA SER A 141 3.41 5.69 21.38
C SER A 141 2.36 5.51 20.27
N LEU A 142 1.94 4.27 19.99
CA LEU A 142 0.86 4.02 19.04
C LEU A 142 -0.48 4.58 19.52
N ALA A 143 -0.74 4.58 20.84
CA ALA A 143 -1.94 5.18 21.40
C ALA A 143 -1.99 6.70 21.13
N ASP A 144 -0.88 7.41 21.35
CA ASP A 144 -0.77 8.83 21.01
C ASP A 144 -0.82 9.08 19.50
N ASN A 145 -0.21 8.19 18.71
CA ASN A 145 -0.28 8.23 17.24
C ASN A 145 -1.74 8.19 16.77
N GLY A 146 -2.52 7.22 17.26
CA GLY A 146 -3.94 7.09 16.96
C GLY A 146 -4.75 8.30 17.42
N ARG A 147 -4.50 8.81 18.63
CA ARG A 147 -5.17 10.00 19.17
C ARG A 147 -4.89 11.25 18.32
N LEU A 148 -3.64 11.51 17.97
CA LEU A 148 -3.25 12.62 17.09
C LEU A 148 -3.82 12.42 15.68
N GLY A 149 -3.82 11.19 15.16
CA GLY A 149 -4.46 10.81 13.90
C GLY A 149 -5.94 11.17 13.86
N MET A 150 -6.69 10.83 14.91
CA MET A 150 -8.10 11.17 15.03
C MET A 150 -8.34 12.68 15.19
N GLN A 151 -7.45 13.40 15.87
CA GLN A 151 -7.53 14.86 15.97
C GLN A 151 -7.33 15.53 14.60
N ALA A 152 -6.30 15.12 13.85
CA ALA A 152 -6.05 15.61 12.50
C ALA A 152 -7.21 15.29 11.55
N LEU A 153 -7.77 14.07 11.62
CA LEU A 153 -8.94 13.69 10.84
C LEU A 153 -10.17 14.54 11.17
N LYS A 154 -10.43 14.86 12.45
CA LYS A 154 -11.53 15.73 12.86
C LYS A 154 -11.36 17.15 12.32
N ALA A 155 -10.15 17.68 12.31
CA ALA A 155 -9.86 18.98 11.73
C ALA A 155 -10.10 19.00 10.21
N LEU A 156 -9.64 17.96 9.50
CA LEU A 156 -9.88 17.79 8.07
C LEU A 156 -11.39 17.65 7.76
N ALA A 157 -12.11 16.92 8.59
CA ALA A 157 -13.56 16.73 8.50
C ALA A 157 -14.34 18.03 8.66
N ALA A 158 -13.95 18.87 9.64
CA ALA A 158 -14.56 20.18 9.85
C ALA A 158 -14.31 21.11 8.65
N ARG A 159 -13.10 21.11 8.08
CA ARG A 159 -12.74 21.93 6.93
C ARG A 159 -13.53 21.58 5.67
N HIS A 160 -13.67 20.29 5.38
CA HIS A 160 -14.30 19.80 4.15
C HIS A 160 -15.77 19.40 4.31
N GLY A 161 -16.33 19.58 5.50
CA GLY A 161 -17.75 19.33 5.79
C GLY A 161 -18.16 17.85 5.63
N PHE A 162 -17.34 16.91 6.11
CA PHE A 162 -17.69 15.49 6.14
C PHE A 162 -17.81 14.92 7.56
N SER A 163 -18.53 13.80 7.68
CA SER A 163 -18.69 13.10 8.96
C SER A 163 -17.58 12.07 9.19
N THR A 164 -17.03 12.06 10.40
CA THR A 164 -16.13 10.99 10.90
C THR A 164 -16.88 9.83 11.56
N GLU A 165 -18.22 9.85 11.53
CA GLU A 165 -19.06 8.84 12.15
C GLU A 165 -18.72 7.39 11.77
N PRO A 166 -18.43 7.05 10.49
CA PRO A 166 -18.04 5.68 10.15
C PRO A 166 -16.82 5.17 10.91
N VAL A 167 -15.85 6.04 11.25
CA VAL A 167 -14.68 5.67 12.05
C VAL A 167 -15.06 5.53 13.52
N ARG A 168 -15.83 6.49 14.06
CA ARG A 168 -16.24 6.50 15.48
C ARG A 168 -16.97 5.22 15.89
N ARG A 169 -17.80 4.64 15.02
CA ARG A 169 -18.54 3.40 15.29
C ARG A 169 -17.64 2.18 15.57
N VAL A 170 -16.40 2.21 15.09
CA VAL A 170 -15.45 1.12 15.21
C VAL A 170 -14.15 1.54 15.91
N GLU A 171 -14.11 2.76 16.46
CA GLU A 171 -12.89 3.36 17.02
C GLU A 171 -12.31 2.52 18.16
N ASP A 172 -13.15 2.01 19.06
CA ASP A 172 -12.76 1.15 20.18
C ASP A 172 -12.11 -0.18 19.75
N LEU A 173 -12.42 -0.67 18.54
CA LEU A 173 -11.86 -1.91 18.00
C LEU A 173 -10.43 -1.74 17.46
N PHE A 174 -10.08 -0.51 17.08
CA PHE A 174 -8.84 -0.23 16.35
C PHE A 174 -7.90 0.71 17.09
N LEU A 175 -8.42 1.53 17.99
CA LEU A 175 -7.67 2.48 18.82
C LEU A 175 -7.90 2.22 20.32
N PRO A 176 -7.63 0.99 20.84
CA PRO A 176 -7.70 0.72 22.26
C PRO A 176 -6.63 1.53 23.04
N PRO A 177 -6.77 1.69 24.37
CA PRO A 177 -5.77 2.40 25.19
C PRO A 177 -4.34 1.85 25.08
N ALA A 178 -4.20 0.54 24.81
CA ALA A 178 -2.92 -0.13 24.57
C ALA A 178 -2.94 -0.78 23.18
N ILE A 179 -2.40 -0.07 22.19
CA ILE A 179 -2.35 -0.51 20.79
C ILE A 179 -1.12 -1.41 20.56
N GLN A 180 -1.33 -2.55 19.92
CA GLN A 180 -0.28 -3.44 19.41
C GLN A 180 -0.16 -3.34 17.87
N GLY A 181 0.90 -3.93 17.33
CA GLY A 181 1.14 -4.01 15.87
C GLY A 181 2.03 -2.88 15.36
N SER A 182 1.91 -2.58 14.05
CA SER A 182 2.87 -1.73 13.34
C SER A 182 2.42 -0.28 13.12
N PHE A 183 1.12 0.01 13.26
CA PHE A 183 0.58 1.36 13.10
C PHE A 183 -0.77 1.49 13.82
N ALA A 184 -1.24 2.73 14.00
CA ALA A 184 -2.56 3.03 14.58
C ALA A 184 -3.55 3.51 13.51
N LEU A 185 -3.24 4.61 12.82
CA LEU A 185 -4.13 5.22 11.84
C LEU A 185 -3.37 5.90 10.70
N TRP A 186 -3.82 5.67 9.46
CA TRP A 186 -3.41 6.46 8.30
C TRP A 186 -4.61 7.14 7.63
N CYS A 187 -4.36 8.25 6.96
CA CYS A 187 -5.36 9.03 6.23
C CYS A 187 -4.91 9.21 4.78
N ALA A 188 -5.73 8.79 3.81
CA ALA A 188 -5.51 9.04 2.41
C ALA A 188 -6.48 10.07 1.85
N MET A 189 -5.98 10.91 0.95
CA MET A 189 -6.74 11.89 0.20
C MET A 189 -6.69 11.52 -1.28
N ASP A 190 -7.81 11.06 -1.83
CA ASP A 190 -8.02 10.84 -3.26
C ASP A 190 -8.43 12.20 -3.87
N LEU A 191 -7.46 12.86 -4.51
CA LEU A 191 -7.64 14.21 -5.05
C LEU A 191 -8.58 14.19 -6.25
N ARG A 192 -9.44 15.20 -6.30
CA ARG A 192 -10.43 15.39 -7.37
C ARG A 192 -10.11 16.66 -8.12
N ARG A 193 -10.40 16.65 -9.42
CA ARG A 193 -10.30 17.87 -10.25
C ARG A 193 -11.32 18.91 -9.76
N ASP A 194 -12.51 18.42 -9.42
CA ASP A 194 -13.62 19.24 -8.93
C ASP A 194 -14.03 18.82 -7.52
N GLY A 195 -14.05 19.79 -6.61
CA GLY A 195 -14.51 19.63 -5.23
C GLY A 195 -13.48 19.00 -4.27
N PRO A 196 -13.90 18.73 -3.02
CA PRO A 196 -13.00 18.24 -1.98
C PRO A 196 -12.53 16.82 -2.27
N PRO A 197 -11.35 16.44 -1.73
CA PRO A 197 -10.82 15.09 -1.91
C PRO A 197 -11.75 14.04 -1.29
N GLY A 198 -11.74 12.83 -1.85
CA GLY A 198 -12.29 11.66 -1.18
C GLY A 198 -11.33 11.25 -0.05
N ILE A 199 -11.85 11.04 1.16
CA ILE A 199 -11.00 10.66 2.30
C ILE A 199 -11.11 9.15 2.54
N LYS A 200 -9.98 8.52 2.88
CA LYS A 200 -9.94 7.12 3.36
C LYS A 200 -9.16 7.06 4.65
N VAL A 201 -9.68 6.35 5.64
CA VAL A 201 -8.98 6.11 6.90
C VAL A 201 -8.61 4.65 7.00
N TYR A 202 -7.33 4.36 7.18
CA TYR A 202 -6.81 3.01 7.38
C TYR A 202 -6.54 2.79 8.85
N VAL A 203 -6.97 1.64 9.37
CA VAL A 203 -6.83 1.24 10.77
C VAL A 203 -6.32 -0.19 10.86
N ASN A 204 -5.62 -0.50 11.95
CA ASN A 204 -4.89 -1.75 12.14
C ASN A 204 -5.76 -2.83 12.82
N PRO A 205 -6.17 -3.90 12.13
CA PRO A 205 -6.93 -5.00 12.73
C PRO A 205 -6.17 -5.75 13.83
N GLN A 206 -4.85 -5.61 13.88
CA GLN A 206 -3.98 -6.25 14.86
C GLN A 206 -3.74 -5.36 16.08
N ALA A 207 -4.55 -4.31 16.29
CA ALA A 207 -4.45 -3.40 17.45
C ALA A 207 -4.54 -4.13 18.80
N HIS A 208 -5.17 -5.31 18.83
CA HIS A 208 -5.27 -6.20 19.99
C HIS A 208 -4.38 -7.45 19.89
N GLY A 209 -3.40 -7.43 18.98
CA GLY A 209 -2.57 -8.57 18.60
C GLY A 209 -3.09 -9.33 17.37
N PRO A 210 -2.21 -10.05 16.64
CA PRO A 210 -2.55 -10.69 15.37
C PRO A 210 -3.66 -11.76 15.50
N ASP A 211 -3.69 -12.49 16.61
CA ASP A 211 -4.67 -13.56 16.86
C ASP A 211 -6.11 -13.03 16.98
N ARG A 212 -6.29 -11.75 17.30
CA ARG A 212 -7.59 -11.09 17.45
C ARG A 212 -8.10 -10.44 16.16
N SER A 213 -7.28 -10.37 15.12
CA SER A 213 -7.56 -9.62 13.90
C SER A 213 -8.84 -10.06 13.19
N ALA A 214 -9.09 -11.35 13.11
CA ALA A 214 -10.30 -11.91 12.51
C ALA A 214 -11.57 -11.46 13.25
N ASP A 215 -11.57 -11.54 14.58
CA ASP A 215 -12.71 -11.11 15.40
C ASP A 215 -12.95 -9.60 15.32
N VAL A 216 -11.88 -8.80 15.35
CA VAL A 216 -11.94 -7.34 15.18
C VAL A 216 -12.59 -6.98 13.85
N VAL A 217 -12.21 -7.65 12.75
CA VAL A 217 -12.76 -7.38 11.42
C VAL A 217 -14.20 -7.84 11.29
N ARG A 218 -14.54 -9.02 11.83
CA ARG A 218 -15.92 -9.51 11.87
C ARG A 218 -16.83 -8.52 12.58
N GLU A 219 -16.38 -7.99 13.71
CA GLU A 219 -17.13 -6.99 14.48
C GLU A 219 -17.21 -5.65 13.73
N ALA A 220 -16.12 -5.18 13.13
CA ALA A 220 -16.13 -3.96 12.33
C ALA A 220 -17.08 -4.04 11.13
N LEU A 221 -17.12 -5.19 10.43
CA LEU A 221 -18.08 -5.47 9.37
C LEU A 221 -19.50 -5.43 9.92
N THR A 222 -19.76 -6.06 11.07
CA THR A 222 -21.09 -6.11 11.70
C THR A 222 -21.58 -4.72 12.07
N ARG A 223 -20.79 -3.92 12.79
CA ARG A 223 -21.12 -2.53 13.15
C ARG A 223 -21.29 -1.59 11.95
N SER A 224 -20.71 -1.96 10.81
CA SER A 224 -20.84 -1.23 9.55
C SER A 224 -21.98 -1.73 8.65
N GLY A 225 -22.75 -2.74 9.08
CA GLY A 225 -23.87 -3.31 8.33
C GLY A 225 -23.49 -4.41 7.31
N PHE A 226 -22.23 -4.85 7.29
CA PHE A 226 -21.68 -5.84 6.36
C PHE A 226 -21.37 -7.19 7.01
N GLY A 227 -21.89 -7.45 8.21
CA GLY A 227 -21.61 -8.69 8.96
C GLY A 227 -21.95 -9.98 8.19
N ARG A 228 -22.97 -9.93 7.32
CA ARG A 228 -23.39 -11.06 6.46
C ARG A 228 -22.33 -11.46 5.43
N ALA A 229 -21.35 -10.61 5.14
CA ALA A 229 -20.26 -10.90 4.22
C ALA A 229 -19.07 -11.65 4.87
N TRP A 230 -19.08 -11.81 6.19
CA TRP A 230 -18.00 -12.47 6.93
C TRP A 230 -17.72 -13.91 6.46
N PRO A 231 -18.73 -14.79 6.25
CA PRO A 231 -18.47 -16.17 5.82
C PRO A 231 -17.70 -16.22 4.49
N ALA A 232 -18.10 -15.41 3.51
CA ALA A 232 -17.45 -15.35 2.20
C ALA A 232 -16.00 -14.84 2.29
N LEU A 233 -15.73 -13.84 3.13
CA LEU A 233 -14.36 -13.37 3.37
C LEU A 233 -13.50 -14.45 4.03
N ARG A 234 -14.01 -15.10 5.08
CA ARG A 234 -13.29 -16.11 5.85
C ARG A 234 -12.95 -17.33 4.98
N GLU A 235 -13.93 -17.85 4.25
CA GLU A 235 -13.77 -19.06 3.44
C GLU A 235 -13.06 -18.80 2.12
N GLY A 236 -13.15 -17.57 1.60
CA GLY A 236 -12.59 -17.22 0.31
C GLY A 236 -11.20 -16.59 0.35
N ALA A 237 -10.93 -15.75 1.35
CA ALA A 237 -9.71 -14.94 1.41
C ALA A 237 -8.78 -15.31 2.57
N LEU A 238 -9.27 -16.04 3.58
CA LEU A 238 -8.51 -16.45 4.77
C LEU A 238 -8.35 -17.98 4.88
N SER A 239 -8.60 -18.72 3.80
CA SER A 239 -8.72 -20.18 3.83
C SER A 239 -7.39 -20.94 3.91
N ARG A 240 -6.25 -20.31 3.65
CA ARG A 240 -4.94 -21.00 3.63
C ARG A 240 -4.32 -21.14 5.02
N GLY A 241 -4.97 -20.60 6.05
CA GLY A 241 -4.60 -20.76 7.45
C GLY A 241 -3.60 -19.72 7.98
N HIS A 242 -3.26 -19.87 9.26
CA HIS A 242 -2.46 -18.91 10.03
C HIS A 242 -1.11 -18.60 9.37
N GLY A 243 -0.76 -17.32 9.33
CA GLY A 243 0.49 -16.81 8.75
C GLY A 243 0.54 -16.78 7.22
N LYS A 244 -0.37 -17.49 6.52
CA LYS A 244 -0.45 -17.46 5.05
C LYS A 244 -1.38 -16.36 4.56
N ASP A 245 -2.55 -16.24 5.16
CA ASP A 245 -3.50 -15.16 4.90
C ASP A 245 -3.61 -14.25 6.13
N VAL A 246 -3.12 -13.02 6.02
CA VAL A 246 -3.02 -12.08 7.15
C VAL A 246 -3.81 -10.82 6.84
N ILE A 247 -4.73 -10.46 7.72
CA ILE A 247 -5.46 -9.19 7.59
C ILE A 247 -4.51 -8.05 7.97
N LEU A 248 -4.19 -7.21 6.99
CA LEU A 248 -3.28 -6.08 7.16
C LEU A 248 -4.00 -4.83 7.65
N PHE A 249 -5.05 -4.43 6.94
CA PHE A 249 -5.69 -3.13 7.12
C PHE A 249 -7.21 -3.25 6.96
N VAL A 250 -7.95 -2.45 7.72
CA VAL A 250 -9.33 -2.07 7.36
C VAL A 250 -9.29 -0.62 6.92
N ALA A 251 -9.99 -0.28 5.83
CA ALA A 251 -10.11 1.09 5.38
C ALA A 251 -11.57 1.54 5.25
N LEU A 252 -11.84 2.77 5.65
CA LEU A 252 -13.17 3.39 5.65
C LEU A 252 -13.15 4.62 4.74
N ASP A 253 -14.01 4.64 3.74
CA ASP A 253 -14.23 5.79 2.87
C ASP A 253 -15.10 6.84 3.60
N LEU A 254 -14.59 8.07 3.74
CA LEU A 254 -15.26 9.21 4.37
C LEU A 254 -15.51 10.36 3.40
N GLY A 255 -16.55 11.15 3.68
CA GLY A 255 -16.95 12.26 2.84
C GLY A 255 -17.73 11.84 1.60
N ARG A 256 -17.58 12.59 0.51
CA ARG A 256 -18.44 12.45 -0.67
C ARG A 256 -18.00 11.27 -1.53
N TRP A 257 -18.43 10.07 -1.21
CA TRP A 257 -18.31 8.91 -2.10
C TRP A 257 -19.67 8.57 -2.69
N GLN A 258 -19.70 8.23 -3.99
CA GLN A 258 -20.95 7.76 -4.63
C GLN A 258 -21.53 6.54 -3.89
N ALA A 259 -20.65 5.65 -3.44
CA ALA A 259 -20.95 4.56 -2.53
C ALA A 259 -19.80 4.45 -1.52
N PRO A 260 -19.96 4.95 -0.28
CA PRO A 260 -18.97 4.76 0.78
C PRO A 260 -18.72 3.26 1.01
N ARG A 261 -17.45 2.92 1.19
CA ARG A 261 -16.96 1.54 1.33
C ARG A 261 -16.28 1.31 2.66
N LEU A 262 -16.49 0.12 3.21
CA LEU A 262 -15.52 -0.53 4.08
C LEU A 262 -14.65 -1.45 3.22
N LYS A 263 -13.35 -1.46 3.45
CA LYS A 263 -12.38 -2.29 2.72
C LYS A 263 -11.59 -3.14 3.68
N VAL A 264 -11.38 -4.41 3.34
CA VAL A 264 -10.51 -5.32 4.09
C VAL A 264 -9.34 -5.74 3.22
N TYR A 265 -8.11 -5.53 3.71
CA TYR A 265 -6.87 -5.86 3.01
C TYR A 265 -6.27 -7.14 3.61
N VAL A 266 -6.02 -8.13 2.76
CA VAL A 266 -5.45 -9.43 3.14
C VAL A 266 -4.15 -9.65 2.38
N ALA A 267 -3.05 -9.83 3.11
CA ALA A 267 -1.79 -10.31 2.58
C ALA A 267 -1.83 -11.82 2.37
N HIS A 268 -1.37 -12.27 1.21
CA HIS A 268 -1.31 -13.65 0.82
C HIS A 268 0.17 -14.11 0.71
N HIS A 269 0.77 -14.47 1.84
CA HIS A 269 2.16 -14.95 1.90
C HIS A 269 2.33 -16.25 1.12
N GLY A 270 3.42 -16.33 0.34
CA GLY A 270 3.77 -17.50 -0.48
C GLY A 270 2.71 -17.88 -1.50
N ALA A 271 1.84 -16.95 -1.90
CA ALA A 271 0.73 -17.24 -2.80
C ALA A 271 1.17 -17.39 -4.25
N THR A 272 0.46 -18.22 -5.01
CA THR A 272 0.53 -18.21 -6.48
C THR A 272 -0.49 -17.22 -7.04
N ALA A 273 -0.31 -16.82 -8.30
CA ALA A 273 -1.28 -15.98 -9.00
C ALA A 273 -2.68 -16.62 -9.02
N ALA A 274 -2.74 -17.94 -9.29
CA ALA A 274 -3.98 -18.71 -9.32
C ALA A 274 -4.74 -18.70 -7.98
N GLN A 275 -4.02 -18.71 -6.85
CA GLN A 275 -4.63 -18.61 -5.52
C GLN A 275 -5.29 -17.24 -5.31
N VAL A 276 -4.64 -16.15 -5.72
CA VAL A 276 -5.22 -14.81 -5.60
C VAL A 276 -6.34 -14.57 -6.62
N ARG A 277 -6.27 -15.21 -7.80
CA ARG A 277 -7.39 -15.26 -8.74
C ARG A 277 -8.63 -15.90 -8.10
N ALA A 278 -8.47 -16.97 -7.31
CA ALA A 278 -9.60 -17.57 -6.59
C ALA A 278 -10.24 -16.58 -5.60
N VAL A 279 -9.45 -15.80 -4.86
CA VAL A 279 -9.95 -14.72 -3.98
C VAL A 279 -10.77 -13.70 -4.76
N SER A 280 -10.34 -13.35 -5.96
CA SER A 280 -11.06 -12.35 -6.77
C SER A 280 -12.46 -12.79 -7.21
N ARG A 281 -12.72 -14.11 -7.27
CA ARG A 281 -14.03 -14.67 -7.62
C ARG A 281 -15.09 -14.45 -6.54
N LEU A 282 -14.69 -13.95 -5.37
CA LEU A 282 -15.65 -13.50 -4.36
C LEU A 282 -16.50 -12.31 -4.81
N MET A 283 -15.99 -11.49 -5.74
CA MET A 283 -16.74 -10.42 -6.38
C MET A 283 -17.60 -11.00 -7.53
N PRO A 284 -18.94 -10.93 -7.48
CA PRO A 284 -19.77 -11.49 -8.55
C PRO A 284 -19.69 -10.66 -9.85
N GLY A 285 -19.76 -11.33 -10.99
CA GLY A 285 -19.85 -10.68 -12.31
C GLY A 285 -18.58 -9.95 -12.76
N GLY A 286 -17.42 -10.29 -12.19
CA GLY A 286 -16.15 -9.72 -12.65
C GLY A 286 -15.86 -10.07 -14.11
N ARG A 287 -15.68 -9.05 -14.96
CA ARG A 287 -15.10 -9.23 -16.29
C ARG A 287 -13.71 -9.86 -16.14
N ALA A 288 -13.43 -10.85 -16.98
CA ALA A 288 -12.24 -11.67 -16.92
C ALA A 288 -11.02 -10.93 -17.50
N GLU A 289 -10.55 -9.89 -16.81
CA GLU A 289 -9.12 -9.59 -16.85
C GLU A 289 -8.44 -10.71 -16.05
N ASP A 290 -7.52 -11.44 -16.69
CA ASP A 290 -6.86 -12.56 -16.03
C ASP A 290 -5.93 -12.02 -14.95
N VAL A 291 -6.36 -12.13 -13.68
CA VAL A 291 -5.57 -11.85 -12.49
C VAL A 291 -4.21 -12.53 -12.58
N ASP A 292 -4.15 -13.70 -13.22
CA ASP A 292 -2.90 -14.42 -13.43
C ASP A 292 -1.99 -13.69 -14.41
N GLU A 293 -2.54 -13.14 -15.49
CA GLU A 293 -1.78 -12.30 -16.42
C GLU A 293 -1.29 -11.02 -15.75
N PHE A 294 -2.14 -10.33 -14.98
CA PHE A 294 -1.72 -9.12 -14.28
C PHE A 294 -0.61 -9.42 -13.25
N CYS A 295 -0.73 -10.52 -12.48
CA CYS A 295 0.33 -10.98 -11.59
C CYS A 295 1.63 -11.22 -12.37
N ARG A 296 1.56 -11.93 -13.51
CA ARG A 296 2.73 -12.24 -14.33
C ARG A 296 3.38 -11.00 -14.94
N ALA A 297 2.57 -10.07 -15.44
CA ALA A 297 3.04 -8.85 -16.07
C ALA A 297 3.75 -7.91 -15.09
N VAL A 298 3.25 -7.80 -13.86
CA VAL A 298 3.83 -6.90 -12.83
C VAL A 298 4.89 -7.61 -11.99
N GLY A 299 4.59 -8.80 -11.48
CA GLY A 299 5.44 -9.56 -10.57
C GLY A 299 6.48 -10.43 -11.27
N GLY A 300 6.43 -10.54 -12.61
CA GLY A 300 7.10 -11.63 -13.31
C GLY A 300 6.42 -12.96 -13.01
N ASP A 301 7.11 -14.07 -13.27
CA ASP A 301 6.55 -15.41 -13.01
C ASP A 301 7.39 -16.17 -11.97
N PRO A 302 7.34 -15.78 -10.68
CA PRO A 302 8.14 -16.44 -9.65
C PRO A 302 7.54 -17.80 -9.22
N GLY A 303 6.41 -18.22 -9.80
CA GLY A 303 5.57 -19.32 -9.29
C GLY A 303 4.88 -18.97 -7.97
N HIS A 304 5.66 -18.78 -6.91
CA HIS A 304 5.22 -18.35 -5.58
C HIS A 304 5.78 -16.97 -5.21
N PHE A 305 4.92 -16.10 -4.69
CA PHE A 305 5.31 -14.80 -4.15
C PHE A 305 5.86 -14.98 -2.71
N THR A 306 7.14 -15.36 -2.60
CA THR A 306 7.81 -15.71 -1.33
C THR A 306 8.50 -14.54 -0.62
N ARG A 307 8.77 -13.43 -1.32
CA ARG A 307 9.22 -12.16 -0.72
C ARG A 307 8.02 -11.41 -0.15
N ARG A 308 7.78 -10.16 -0.55
CA ARG A 308 6.61 -9.41 -0.08
C ARG A 308 5.32 -10.01 -0.67
N PRO A 309 4.26 -10.23 0.14
CA PRO A 309 3.07 -10.93 -0.33
C PRO A 309 2.26 -10.11 -1.34
N LEU A 310 1.54 -10.82 -2.22
CA LEU A 310 0.38 -10.26 -2.91
C LEU A 310 -0.65 -9.80 -1.88
N VAL A 311 -1.34 -8.69 -2.14
CA VAL A 311 -2.41 -8.20 -1.24
C VAL A 311 -3.73 -8.09 -2.00
N SER A 312 -4.78 -8.72 -1.48
CA SER A 312 -6.15 -8.49 -1.95
C SER A 312 -6.85 -7.46 -1.07
N CYS A 313 -7.50 -6.48 -1.68
CA CYS A 313 -8.46 -5.59 -1.00
C CYS A 313 -9.88 -5.92 -1.46
N LEU A 314 -10.72 -6.33 -0.52
CA LEU A 314 -12.15 -6.59 -0.73
C LEU A 314 -12.95 -5.37 -0.26
N SER A 315 -13.75 -4.80 -1.15
CA SER A 315 -14.57 -3.60 -0.87
C SER A 315 -16.04 -3.96 -0.69
N TYR A 316 -16.67 -3.44 0.36
CA TYR A 316 -18.07 -3.67 0.72
C TYR A 316 -18.87 -2.38 0.60
N THR A 317 -20.06 -2.46 0.00
CA THR A 317 -21.01 -1.34 -0.16
C THR A 317 -22.41 -1.81 0.18
N ALA A 318 -23.33 -0.89 0.42
CA ALA A 318 -24.73 -1.21 0.70
C ALA A 318 -25.46 -1.94 -0.46
N HIS A 319 -24.84 -2.06 -1.63
CA HIS A 319 -25.42 -2.76 -2.79
C HIS A 319 -25.38 -4.29 -2.67
N ASP A 320 -24.46 -4.84 -1.88
CA ASP A 320 -24.32 -6.27 -1.66
C ASP A 320 -23.81 -6.50 -0.24
N LEU A 321 -24.69 -7.01 0.62
CA LEU A 321 -24.41 -7.21 2.04
C LEU A 321 -23.75 -8.56 2.33
N GLU A 322 -23.73 -9.47 1.35
CA GLU A 322 -23.23 -10.84 1.50
C GLU A 322 -21.88 -11.04 0.80
N ARG A 323 -21.57 -10.22 -0.21
CA ARG A 323 -20.36 -10.36 -1.02
C ARG A 323 -19.66 -9.02 -1.25
N PRO A 324 -18.34 -9.02 -1.47
CA PRO A 324 -17.63 -7.81 -1.84
C PRO A 324 -18.11 -7.27 -3.20
N SER A 325 -18.32 -5.96 -3.27
CA SER A 325 -18.68 -5.24 -4.48
C SER A 325 -17.46 -4.80 -5.32
N GLY A 326 -16.24 -5.03 -4.81
CA GLY A 326 -14.99 -4.75 -5.51
C GLY A 326 -13.82 -5.57 -4.99
N HIS A 327 -12.86 -5.84 -5.88
CA HIS A 327 -11.60 -6.51 -5.58
C HIS A 327 -10.44 -5.66 -6.14
N THR A 328 -9.42 -5.44 -5.33
CA THR A 328 -8.16 -4.86 -5.78
C THR A 328 -7.04 -5.85 -5.50
N LEU A 329 -6.26 -6.18 -6.52
CA LEU A 329 -5.00 -6.91 -6.35
C LEU A 329 -3.85 -5.91 -6.32
N HIS A 330 -3.04 -5.90 -5.26
CA HIS A 330 -1.78 -5.17 -5.21
C HIS A 330 -0.61 -6.14 -5.37
N VAL A 331 0.22 -5.92 -6.39
CA VAL A 331 1.45 -6.66 -6.62
C VAL A 331 2.63 -5.80 -6.13
N PRO A 332 3.44 -6.26 -5.16
CA PRO A 332 4.56 -5.49 -4.59
C PRO A 332 5.77 -5.49 -5.54
N VAL A 333 5.64 -4.84 -6.69
CA VAL A 333 6.63 -4.90 -7.79
C VAL A 333 8.07 -4.65 -7.33
N ARG A 334 8.29 -3.76 -6.35
CA ARG A 334 9.62 -3.47 -5.78
C ARG A 334 10.36 -4.68 -5.26
N ASP A 335 9.64 -5.71 -4.83
CA ASP A 335 10.19 -6.97 -4.33
C ASP A 335 10.20 -8.06 -5.39
N TYR A 336 10.11 -7.70 -6.68
CA TYR A 336 10.11 -8.65 -7.79
C TYR A 336 10.83 -8.11 -9.05
N VAL A 337 11.66 -7.07 -8.86
CA VAL A 337 12.48 -6.42 -9.89
C VAL A 337 13.88 -6.13 -9.36
N PRO A 338 14.88 -5.95 -10.25
CA PRO A 338 16.21 -5.50 -9.87
C PRO A 338 16.24 -4.01 -9.50
N ASP A 339 15.51 -3.16 -10.23
CA ASP A 339 15.51 -1.71 -10.07
C ASP A 339 14.15 -1.11 -10.49
N ASP A 340 13.96 0.20 -10.27
CA ASP A 340 12.74 0.90 -10.65
C ASP A 340 12.61 1.14 -12.16
N ALA A 341 13.68 1.00 -12.95
CA ALA A 341 13.57 1.06 -14.42
C ALA A 341 12.77 -0.14 -14.94
N VAL A 342 13.02 -1.33 -14.40
CA VAL A 342 12.23 -2.53 -14.69
C VAL A 342 10.82 -2.42 -14.14
N ALA A 343 10.62 -1.88 -12.92
CA ALA A 343 9.29 -1.63 -12.38
C ALA A 343 8.47 -0.69 -13.26
N LEU A 344 9.09 0.41 -13.74
CA LEU A 344 8.46 1.37 -14.64
C LEU A 344 8.09 0.71 -15.97
N GLY A 345 8.98 -0.11 -16.53
CA GLY A 345 8.70 -0.88 -17.75
C GLY A 345 7.47 -1.77 -17.59
N ARG A 346 7.39 -2.54 -16.49
CA ARG A 346 6.22 -3.40 -16.21
C ARG A 346 4.94 -2.62 -15.98
N ALA A 347 5.00 -1.52 -15.21
CA ALA A 347 3.85 -0.63 -14.99
C ALA A 347 3.34 -0.02 -16.31
N THR A 348 4.27 0.38 -17.18
CA THR A 348 3.96 0.92 -18.51
C THR A 348 3.28 -0.12 -19.39
N SER A 349 3.82 -1.35 -19.45
CA SER A 349 3.25 -2.41 -20.27
C SER A 349 1.82 -2.78 -19.85
N VAL A 350 1.52 -2.83 -18.55
CA VAL A 350 0.13 -3.11 -18.10
C VAL A 350 -0.81 -1.95 -18.40
N LEU A 351 -0.35 -0.71 -18.30
CA LEU A 351 -1.15 0.47 -18.64
C LEU A 351 -1.48 0.53 -20.14
N GLN A 352 -0.55 0.13 -21.01
CA GLN A 352 -0.77 0.03 -22.45
C GLN A 352 -1.89 -0.98 -22.75
N ARG A 353 -1.78 -2.20 -22.22
CA ARG A 353 -2.79 -3.25 -22.44
C ARG A 353 -4.17 -2.85 -21.93
N HIS A 354 -4.21 -2.26 -20.75
CA HIS A 354 -5.45 -1.83 -20.10
C HIS A 354 -6.23 -0.76 -20.88
N ARG A 355 -5.54 0.01 -21.75
CA ARG A 355 -6.15 1.05 -22.59
C ARG A 355 -6.47 0.60 -24.01
N THR A 356 -5.78 -0.43 -24.51
CA THR A 356 -6.00 -0.97 -25.84
C THR A 356 -7.20 -1.92 -25.94
N GLU A 357 -7.87 -2.26 -24.84
CA GLU A 357 -9.14 -2.99 -24.90
C GLU A 357 -10.26 -2.02 -25.33
N PRO A 358 -10.84 -2.18 -26.53
CA PRO A 358 -11.87 -1.27 -27.01
C PRO A 358 -13.15 -1.45 -26.20
N ASP A 359 -13.65 -0.34 -25.64
CA ASP A 359 -15.05 -0.25 -25.27
C ASP A 359 -15.85 -0.16 -26.58
N THR A 360 -16.60 -1.20 -26.91
CA THR A 360 -17.27 -1.34 -28.22
C THR A 360 -18.34 -0.28 -28.49
N ASP A 361 -18.67 0.56 -27.51
CA ASP A 361 -19.71 1.59 -27.60
C ASP A 361 -19.18 3.04 -27.67
N THR A 362 -17.87 3.30 -27.56
CA THR A 362 -17.34 4.67 -27.64
C THR A 362 -16.47 4.85 -28.88
N LYS A 363 -17.09 5.34 -29.97
CA LYS A 363 -16.34 5.94 -31.08
C LYS A 363 -15.82 7.32 -30.65
N ALA A 364 -14.56 7.57 -30.99
CA ALA A 364 -13.81 8.83 -30.91
C ALA A 364 -13.24 9.20 -29.51
N ASP A 365 -11.94 8.98 -29.31
CA ASP A 365 -10.93 10.04 -29.37
C ASP A 365 -9.49 9.46 -29.32
N THR A 366 -8.86 9.47 -30.50
CA THR A 366 -7.41 9.58 -30.85
C THR A 366 -6.30 8.87 -30.06
N GLU A 367 -5.35 8.29 -30.81
CA GLU A 367 -4.04 7.76 -30.35
C GLU A 367 -3.27 8.67 -29.36
N ALA A 368 -3.55 9.98 -29.35
CA ALA A 368 -2.99 10.96 -28.41
C ALA A 368 -3.33 10.66 -26.93
N ASP A 369 -4.50 10.11 -26.63
CA ASP A 369 -4.91 9.82 -25.25
C ASP A 369 -4.27 8.53 -24.70
N ALA A 370 -3.93 7.58 -25.57
CA ALA A 370 -3.21 6.36 -25.21
C ALA A 370 -1.76 6.68 -24.78
N ASP A 371 -1.07 7.54 -25.56
CA ASP A 371 0.28 8.02 -25.26
C ASP A 371 0.32 8.91 -24.00
N ALA A 372 -0.74 9.66 -23.72
CA ALA A 372 -0.82 10.57 -22.58
C ALA A 372 -0.63 9.89 -21.21
N GLY A 373 -1.11 8.65 -21.02
CA GLY A 373 -1.04 7.95 -19.73
C GLY A 373 0.19 7.07 -19.55
N VAL A 374 0.73 6.50 -20.64
CA VAL A 374 2.07 5.90 -20.63
C VAL A 374 3.11 6.97 -20.33
N GLY A 375 3.01 8.11 -21.01
CA GLY A 375 3.82 9.28 -20.68
C GLY A 375 3.57 9.79 -19.25
N ALA A 376 2.35 9.65 -18.70
CA ALA A 376 2.05 10.13 -17.36
C ALA A 376 2.76 9.33 -16.25
N VAL A 377 2.91 8.01 -16.35
CA VAL A 377 3.66 7.25 -15.34
C VAL A 377 5.16 7.60 -15.38
N GLY A 378 5.72 7.84 -16.57
CA GLY A 378 7.10 8.34 -16.72
C GLY A 378 7.28 9.74 -16.14
N ARG A 379 6.37 10.68 -16.45
CA ARG A 379 6.36 12.03 -15.86
C ARG A 379 6.17 11.99 -14.34
N ALA A 380 5.38 11.06 -13.83
CA ALA A 380 5.19 10.86 -12.40
C ALA A 380 6.49 10.41 -11.72
N LEU A 381 7.22 9.46 -12.32
CA LEU A 381 8.51 9.03 -11.80
C LEU A 381 9.50 10.20 -11.71
N ILE A 382 9.59 11.03 -12.76
CA ILE A 382 10.40 12.26 -12.78
C ILE A 382 9.93 13.28 -11.74
N ALA A 383 8.61 13.39 -11.52
CA ALA A 383 8.05 14.27 -10.50
C ALA A 383 8.43 13.84 -9.08
N MET A 384 8.59 12.53 -8.86
CA MET A 384 8.90 11.97 -7.55
C MET A 384 10.38 12.06 -7.20
N THR A 385 11.29 11.81 -8.14
CA THR A 385 12.73 11.73 -7.82
C THR A 385 13.63 12.25 -8.94
N PRO A 386 14.78 12.89 -8.61
CA PRO A 386 15.78 13.29 -9.60
C PRO A 386 16.75 12.15 -9.98
N ARG A 387 16.78 11.04 -9.23
CA ARG A 387 17.70 9.93 -9.50
C ARG A 387 17.31 9.18 -10.78
N ARG A 388 18.25 8.45 -11.38
CA ARG A 388 17.90 7.52 -12.45
C ARG A 388 17.13 6.33 -11.86
N ALA A 389 16.17 5.82 -12.62
CA ALA A 389 15.34 4.69 -12.18
C ALA A 389 16.17 3.41 -11.94
N SER A 390 17.29 3.23 -12.65
CA SER A 390 18.24 2.11 -12.51
C SER A 390 19.09 2.16 -11.24
N ASP A 391 19.20 3.32 -10.58
CA ASP A 391 20.16 3.53 -9.49
C ASP A 391 19.61 3.06 -8.13
N GLY A 392 18.41 2.47 -8.12
CA GLY A 392 17.77 2.00 -6.90
C GLY A 392 16.46 1.26 -7.17
N VAL A 393 15.91 0.67 -6.13
CA VAL A 393 14.64 -0.07 -6.16
C VAL A 393 13.74 0.35 -5.01
N GLY A 394 12.43 0.44 -5.27
CA GLY A 394 11.44 0.72 -4.22
C GLY A 394 10.74 2.05 -4.33
N LEU A 395 11.09 2.89 -5.32
CA LEU A 395 10.27 4.05 -5.66
C LEU A 395 8.88 3.61 -6.08
N ILE A 396 8.76 2.66 -7.02
CA ILE A 396 7.46 2.09 -7.39
C ILE A 396 7.16 0.94 -6.44
N THR A 397 6.36 1.21 -5.40
CA THR A 397 6.14 0.26 -4.30
C THR A 397 5.21 -0.88 -4.71
N TYR A 398 4.11 -0.53 -5.37
CA TYR A 398 3.07 -1.45 -5.83
C TYR A 398 2.54 -1.04 -7.19
N VAL A 399 2.06 -2.02 -7.95
CA VAL A 399 1.09 -1.78 -9.04
C VAL A 399 -0.15 -2.60 -8.73
N SER A 400 -1.33 -1.99 -8.81
CA SER A 400 -2.59 -2.65 -8.45
C SER A 400 -3.61 -2.65 -9.57
N LEU A 401 -4.31 -3.76 -9.73
CA LEU A 401 -5.50 -3.87 -10.57
C LEU A 401 -6.74 -3.72 -9.70
N VAL A 402 -7.52 -2.67 -9.94
CA VAL A 402 -8.73 -2.38 -9.17
C VAL A 402 -9.97 -2.67 -10.01
N ARG A 403 -10.85 -3.51 -9.47
CA ARG A 403 -12.11 -3.90 -10.10
C ARG A 403 -13.29 -3.63 -9.18
N SER A 404 -14.42 -3.30 -9.78
CA SER A 404 -15.68 -3.13 -9.08
C SER A 404 -16.85 -3.48 -9.99
N ARG A 405 -17.98 -3.88 -9.42
CA ARG A 405 -19.15 -4.30 -10.21
C ARG A 405 -19.77 -3.20 -11.09
N ARG A 406 -19.51 -1.92 -10.79
CA ARG A 406 -20.20 -0.77 -11.39
C ARG A 406 -19.26 0.27 -12.01
N GLN A 407 -17.96 0.01 -12.01
CA GLN A 407 -16.98 0.92 -12.62
C GLN A 407 -16.00 0.10 -13.45
N PRO A 408 -15.54 0.64 -14.59
CA PRO A 408 -14.45 0.03 -15.34
C PRO A 408 -13.24 -0.28 -14.46
N PRO A 409 -12.47 -1.32 -14.80
CA PRO A 409 -11.21 -1.59 -14.14
C PRO A 409 -10.28 -0.38 -14.24
N ARG A 410 -9.34 -0.30 -13.31
CA ARG A 410 -8.30 0.74 -13.29
C ARG A 410 -7.00 0.17 -12.76
N VAL A 411 -5.89 0.68 -13.27
CA VAL A 411 -4.55 0.36 -12.77
C VAL A 411 -4.10 1.48 -11.84
N THR A 412 -3.44 1.16 -10.73
CA THR A 412 -2.86 2.18 -9.84
C THR A 412 -1.38 1.89 -9.59
N VAL A 413 -0.54 2.91 -9.72
CA VAL A 413 0.90 2.86 -9.47
C VAL A 413 1.19 3.66 -8.20
N TYR A 414 1.93 3.06 -7.27
CA TYR A 414 2.21 3.62 -5.94
C TYR A 414 3.67 4.03 -5.86
N PHE A 415 3.94 5.17 -5.24
CA PHE A 415 5.25 5.81 -5.19
C PHE A 415 5.67 6.12 -3.76
N SER A 416 6.84 5.62 -3.37
CA SER A 416 7.56 6.07 -2.18
C SER A 416 8.08 7.50 -2.41
N PRO A 417 8.09 8.37 -1.38
CA PRO A 417 8.74 9.67 -1.48
C PRO A 417 10.27 9.58 -1.40
N GLU A 418 10.83 8.43 -0.97
CA GLU A 418 12.27 8.21 -0.73
C GLU A 418 12.90 9.36 0.09
N ALA A 419 12.18 9.84 1.12
CA ALA A 419 12.61 10.99 1.90
C ALA A 419 13.81 10.66 2.79
N TYR A 420 13.99 9.40 3.16
CA TYR A 420 15.01 8.98 4.11
C TYR A 420 15.97 7.92 3.58
N GLY A 421 15.65 7.27 2.45
CA GLY A 421 16.56 6.29 1.86
C GLY A 421 16.10 5.77 0.51
N VAL A 422 17.09 5.37 -0.28
CA VAL A 422 16.92 4.64 -1.54
C VAL A 422 17.57 3.28 -1.34
N ARG A 423 16.85 2.19 -1.62
CA ARG A 423 17.49 0.87 -1.59
C ARG A 423 18.33 0.68 -2.86
N PRO A 424 19.54 0.11 -2.74
CA PRO A 424 20.38 -0.13 -3.91
C PRO A 424 19.71 -1.11 -4.89
N PRO A 425 20.01 -1.04 -6.19
CA PRO A 425 19.50 -1.99 -7.17
C PRO A 425 20.02 -3.39 -6.85
N ARG A 426 19.20 -4.41 -7.11
CA ARG A 426 19.59 -5.80 -6.92
C ARG A 426 20.30 -6.30 -8.17
N ALA A 427 21.33 -7.12 -7.98
CA ALA A 427 21.89 -7.87 -9.09
C ALA A 427 20.77 -8.66 -9.77
N ALA A 428 20.70 -8.60 -11.10
CA ALA A 428 19.74 -9.40 -11.85
C ALA A 428 19.97 -10.87 -11.47
N GLU A 429 18.97 -11.51 -10.87
CA GLU A 429 18.97 -12.96 -10.72
C GLU A 429 19.09 -13.53 -12.14
N ARG A 430 20.23 -14.16 -12.44
CA ARG A 430 20.35 -14.97 -13.66
C ARG A 430 19.30 -16.05 -13.51
N GLN A 431 18.26 -16.02 -14.35
CA GLN A 431 17.46 -17.21 -14.60
C GLN A 431 18.43 -18.26 -15.14
N LEU A 432 18.89 -19.17 -14.26
CA LEU A 432 19.53 -20.38 -14.72
C LEU A 432 18.51 -21.09 -15.63
N PRO A 433 18.88 -21.44 -16.87
CA PRO A 433 18.05 -22.29 -17.70
C PRO A 433 17.66 -23.51 -16.88
N ALA A 434 16.39 -23.91 -16.93
CA ALA A 434 16.01 -25.22 -16.44
C ALA A 434 16.83 -26.24 -17.23
N ASP A 435 17.85 -26.83 -16.59
CA ASP A 435 18.76 -27.75 -17.28
C ASP A 435 17.94 -28.89 -17.87
N ALA A 436 18.09 -28.98 -19.19
CA ALA A 436 17.77 -30.12 -19.99
C ALA A 436 18.73 -31.25 -19.63
N ASP A 437 18.41 -32.03 -18.61
CA ASP A 437 19.03 -33.34 -18.39
C ASP A 437 18.02 -34.45 -18.66
N GLY A 438 17.63 -34.54 -19.92
CA GLY A 438 17.28 -35.81 -20.52
C GLY A 438 18.52 -36.39 -21.18
N HIS A 439 19.28 -37.26 -20.50
CA HIS A 439 19.92 -38.41 -21.15
C HIS A 439 20.41 -39.49 -20.18
N ARG A 440 19.77 -40.66 -20.31
CA ARG A 440 20.34 -42.03 -20.33
C ARG A 440 21.12 -42.49 -19.11
N CYS A 441 20.50 -43.37 -18.32
CA CYS A 441 21.22 -44.49 -17.71
C CYS A 441 20.69 -45.80 -18.30
N ARG A 442 21.56 -46.49 -19.06
CA ARG A 442 21.36 -47.86 -19.54
C ARG A 442 21.50 -48.80 -18.33
N THR A 443 20.52 -49.67 -18.14
CA THR A 443 20.63 -50.81 -17.23
C THR A 443 21.58 -51.85 -17.82
N ALA A 444 22.62 -52.18 -17.06
CA ALA A 444 23.34 -53.44 -17.14
C ALA A 444 23.30 -54.05 -15.73
N GLY A 445 22.85 -55.30 -15.61
CA GLY A 445 22.65 -56.02 -14.35
C GLY A 445 21.33 -56.76 -14.35
#